data_AF-A0A9E3TQT4-F1
#
_entry.id   AF-A0A9E3TQT4-F1
#
_cell.length_a   1.000
_cell.length_b   1.000
_cell.length_c   1.000
_cell.angle_alpha   90.00
_cell.angle_beta   90.00
_cell.angle_gamma   90.00
#
_symmetry.space_group_name_H-M   'P 1'
#
loop_
_entity.id
_entity.type
_entity.pdbx_description
1 polymer ?
#
loop_
_entity_poly.entity_id
_entity_poly.type
_entity_poly.pdbx_seq_one_letter_code
_entity_poly.pdbx_strand_id
1 'polypeptide(L)'
;MRRWTYAFATLMALIFISGCVDKSASSGQLEQVWGRRGLSEGRFQTPRAIAIDKADLLYIVDKLGRIQVFTTEGAFVRGWRTPAIENGKPCGMTIDQDGNLVVADTHYFRVLFYTPEGKLLEDRTIGGVKGQGEGEFHFLTDVAQDSKGNYYVGEYGEHDRIQKFSRDGKFLLQWGGHGREPGKFVRPQGITIDREDRIWVADACNHRVQIFDATGNLLKVWGEHGKHMGQLSYPYGIELDNEGHVYICEFGNNRVQKFTVDGEPLGYWGTSGRREGELHQPWGLARDSQGRLHILDTYNHRVQRIRL
;
A
#
# COMPACT_ATOMS: atom_id res chain seq x y z
N MET A 1 16.83 -83.03 21.42
CA MET A 1 15.83 -82.22 22.15
C MET A 1 15.82 -80.82 21.58
N ARG A 2 14.80 -80.50 20.77
CA ARG A 2 14.58 -79.19 20.15
C ARG A 2 14.12 -78.19 21.22
N ARG A 3 14.74 -77.01 21.30
CA ARG A 3 14.17 -75.84 21.96
C ARG A 3 14.00 -74.74 20.92
N TRP A 4 12.74 -74.41 20.64
CA TRP A 4 12.34 -73.24 19.89
C TRP A 4 12.32 -72.05 20.85
N THR A 5 12.98 -70.96 20.46
CA THR A 5 12.82 -69.65 21.09
C THR A 5 12.18 -68.73 20.07
N TYR A 6 10.90 -68.40 20.28
CA TYR A 6 10.24 -67.27 19.64
C TYR A 6 10.42 -66.04 20.54
N ALA A 7 10.88 -64.92 19.99
CA ALA A 7 10.77 -63.62 20.65
C ALA A 7 10.68 -62.49 19.62
N PHE A 8 9.43 -62.06 19.40
CA PHE A 8 8.93 -60.73 19.08
C PHE A 8 9.82 -59.73 18.31
N ALA A 9 9.41 -59.47 17.06
CA ALA A 9 9.72 -58.23 16.35
C ALA A 9 8.75 -57.12 16.81
N THR A 10 9.27 -56.08 17.44
CA THR A 10 8.54 -54.84 17.74
C THR A 10 8.63 -53.92 16.52
N LEU A 11 7.54 -53.83 15.76
CA LEU A 11 7.37 -52.85 14.69
C LEU A 11 6.99 -51.50 15.35
N MET A 12 7.95 -50.58 15.47
CA MET A 12 7.67 -49.22 15.92
C MET A 12 7.11 -48.42 14.74
N ALA A 13 5.78 -48.31 14.67
CA ALA A 13 5.11 -47.38 13.78
C ALA A 13 5.32 -45.95 14.32
N LEU A 14 6.21 -45.20 13.68
CA LEU A 14 6.32 -43.75 13.89
C LEU A 14 5.12 -43.08 13.25
N ILE A 15 4.14 -42.77 14.09
CA ILE A 15 3.01 -41.90 13.77
C ILE A 15 3.58 -40.51 13.46
N PHE A 16 3.44 -40.08 12.21
CA PHE A 16 3.61 -38.67 11.84
C PHE A 16 2.49 -37.88 12.53
N ILE A 17 2.79 -37.31 13.68
CA ILE A 17 1.95 -36.27 14.28
C ILE A 17 2.04 -35.10 13.32
N SER A 18 0.94 -34.83 12.61
CA SER A 18 0.77 -33.59 11.84
C SER A 18 0.89 -32.43 12.83
N GLY A 19 2.06 -31.80 12.86
CA GLY A 19 2.27 -30.59 13.64
C GLY A 19 1.28 -29.55 13.13
N CYS A 20 0.43 -29.05 14.03
CA CYS A 20 -0.23 -27.77 13.83
C CYS A 20 0.85 -26.75 13.49
N VAL A 21 0.85 -26.26 12.25
CA VAL A 21 1.64 -25.08 11.91
C VAL A 21 1.13 -23.97 12.81
N ASP A 22 1.99 -23.45 13.67
CA ASP A 22 1.70 -22.24 14.42
C ASP A 22 1.32 -21.14 13.42
N LYS A 23 0.03 -20.85 13.29
CA LYS A 23 -0.51 -19.74 12.48
C LYS A 23 -0.10 -18.35 13.04
N SER A 24 0.83 -18.32 13.99
CA SER A 24 1.33 -17.15 14.70
C SER A 24 2.80 -16.82 14.36
N ALA A 25 3.47 -17.64 13.54
CA ALA A 25 4.80 -17.32 13.07
C ALA A 25 4.71 -16.40 11.85
N SER A 26 5.60 -15.40 11.79
CA SER A 26 5.78 -14.60 10.57
C SER A 26 6.08 -15.53 9.39
N SER A 27 5.32 -15.40 8.31
CA SER A 27 5.42 -16.27 7.13
C SER A 27 6.30 -15.68 6.02
N GLY A 28 6.69 -14.40 6.14
CA GLY A 28 7.49 -13.72 5.13
C GLY A 28 9.00 -13.87 5.33
N GLN A 29 9.75 -13.74 4.24
CA GLN A 29 11.21 -13.75 4.25
C GLN A 29 11.76 -12.37 3.88
N LEU A 30 12.65 -11.83 4.71
CA LEU A 30 13.42 -10.65 4.36
C LEU A 30 14.49 -10.99 3.33
N GLU A 31 14.53 -10.24 2.22
CA GLU A 31 15.55 -10.43 1.18
C GLU A 31 16.58 -9.30 1.18
N GLN A 32 16.16 -8.06 1.38
CA GLN A 32 17.05 -6.91 1.25
C GLN A 32 16.57 -5.71 2.07
N VAL A 33 17.52 -4.94 2.58
CA VAL A 33 17.29 -3.65 3.23
C VAL A 33 18.18 -2.60 2.56
N TRP A 34 17.61 -1.45 2.22
CA TRP A 34 18.37 -0.35 1.62
C TRP A 34 17.76 1.01 1.93
N GLY A 35 18.56 2.07 1.75
CA GLY A 35 18.21 3.41 2.19
C GLY A 35 18.64 3.68 3.64
N ARG A 36 18.75 4.96 3.97
CA ARG A 36 19.11 5.47 5.31
C ARG A 36 18.71 6.93 5.43
N ARG A 37 18.72 7.44 6.66
CA ARG A 37 18.43 8.85 6.92
C ARG A 37 19.39 9.79 6.19
N GLY A 38 18.85 10.81 5.50
CA GLY A 38 19.66 11.88 4.92
C GLY A 38 18.98 12.67 3.81
N LEU A 39 19.69 13.71 3.34
CA LEU A 39 19.23 14.66 2.31
C LEU A 39 19.94 14.49 0.95
N SER A 40 20.93 13.61 0.86
CA SER A 40 21.57 13.28 -0.42
C SER A 40 20.66 12.37 -1.25
N GLU A 41 21.02 12.19 -2.52
CA GLU A 41 20.50 11.12 -3.36
C GLU A 41 20.70 9.76 -2.67
N GLY A 42 19.72 8.87 -2.84
CA GLY A 42 19.68 7.56 -2.22
C GLY A 42 19.44 7.53 -0.71
N ARG A 43 19.11 8.68 -0.11
CA ARG A 43 18.76 8.80 1.31
C ARG A 43 17.37 9.41 1.49
N PHE A 44 16.73 9.04 2.59
CA PHE A 44 15.37 9.46 2.90
C PHE A 44 15.32 10.30 4.18
N GLN A 45 14.47 11.33 4.25
CA GLN A 45 14.17 11.98 5.53
C GLN A 45 12.94 11.38 6.21
N THR A 46 11.85 11.20 5.48
CA THR A 46 10.69 10.44 5.97
C THR A 46 9.94 10.03 4.71
N PRO A 47 10.32 8.91 4.09
CA PRO A 47 9.70 8.49 2.85
C PRO A 47 8.22 8.22 3.12
N ARG A 48 7.34 8.66 2.22
CA ARG A 48 5.91 8.77 2.48
C ARG A 48 5.02 7.93 1.58
N ALA A 49 5.34 7.88 0.30
CA ALA A 49 4.64 7.05 -0.65
C ALA A 49 5.66 6.38 -1.57
N ILE A 50 5.25 5.24 -2.11
CA ILE A 50 6.03 4.41 -3.03
C ILE A 50 5.10 3.96 -4.16
N ALA A 51 5.59 4.00 -5.38
CA ALA A 51 4.96 3.39 -6.56
C ALA A 51 6.03 2.63 -7.35
N ILE A 52 5.60 1.73 -8.23
CA ILE A 52 6.49 0.95 -9.08
C ILE A 52 5.97 0.96 -10.52
N ASP A 53 6.85 1.13 -11.50
CA ASP A 53 6.49 1.05 -12.91
C ASP A 53 6.66 -0.37 -13.48
N LYS A 54 6.26 -0.54 -14.75
CA LYS A 54 6.34 -1.84 -15.46
C LYS A 54 7.78 -2.32 -15.70
N ALA A 55 8.79 -1.48 -15.50
CA ALA A 55 10.19 -1.82 -15.58
C ALA A 55 10.81 -2.09 -14.19
N ASP A 56 9.97 -2.22 -13.17
CA ASP A 56 10.34 -2.40 -11.77
C ASP A 56 11.19 -1.25 -11.18
N LEU A 57 11.02 -0.02 -11.70
CA LEU A 57 11.59 1.15 -11.05
C LEU A 57 10.66 1.64 -9.94
N LEU A 58 11.24 1.81 -8.76
CA LEU A 58 10.56 2.29 -7.56
C LEU A 58 10.64 3.81 -7.47
N TYR A 59 9.50 4.48 -7.45
CA TYR A 59 9.38 5.92 -7.23
C TYR A 59 9.02 6.13 -5.77
N ILE A 60 9.80 6.93 -5.05
CA ILE A 60 9.58 7.20 -3.63
C ILE A 60 9.61 8.70 -3.40
N VAL A 61 8.57 9.21 -2.77
CA VAL A 61 8.52 10.61 -2.30
C VAL A 61 8.74 10.66 -0.81
N ASP A 62 9.48 11.65 -0.32
CA ASP A 62 9.57 11.93 1.11
C ASP A 62 8.80 13.17 1.53
N LYS A 63 8.69 13.35 2.85
CA LYS A 63 8.05 14.51 3.49
C LYS A 63 8.65 15.87 3.12
N LEU A 64 9.73 15.95 2.34
CA LEU A 64 10.31 17.20 1.82
C LEU A 64 10.03 17.39 0.33
N GLY A 65 9.06 16.65 -0.23
CA GLY A 65 8.68 16.72 -1.63
C GLY A 65 9.76 16.21 -2.59
N ARG A 66 10.76 15.48 -2.10
CA ARG A 66 11.80 14.88 -2.95
C ARG A 66 11.29 13.56 -3.49
N ILE A 67 11.15 13.48 -4.81
CA ILE A 67 10.82 12.26 -5.53
C ILE A 67 12.14 11.66 -6.02
N GLN A 68 12.38 10.40 -5.69
CA GLN A 68 13.59 9.67 -6.09
C GLN A 68 13.19 8.33 -6.69
N VAL A 69 13.87 7.94 -7.76
CA VAL A 69 13.65 6.71 -8.52
C VAL A 69 14.79 5.74 -8.26
N PHE A 70 14.46 4.47 -8.05
CA PHE A 70 15.38 3.42 -7.67
C PHE A 70 15.15 2.14 -8.48
N THR A 71 16.19 1.32 -8.62
CA THR A 71 16.01 -0.08 -9.02
C THR A 71 15.50 -0.92 -7.85
N THR A 72 15.05 -2.16 -8.08
CA THR A 72 14.61 -3.06 -7.00
C THR A 72 15.72 -3.46 -6.02
N GLU A 73 16.98 -3.22 -6.40
CA GLU A 73 18.18 -3.43 -5.58
C GLU A 73 18.54 -2.19 -4.74
N GLY A 74 17.77 -1.10 -4.85
CA GLY A 74 17.97 0.13 -4.10
C GLY A 74 19.03 1.08 -4.68
N ALA A 75 19.46 0.85 -5.93
CA ALA A 75 20.35 1.78 -6.62
C ALA A 75 19.57 3.03 -7.04
N PHE A 76 20.06 4.22 -6.68
CA PHE A 76 19.47 5.49 -7.13
C PHE A 76 19.65 5.66 -8.64
N VAL A 77 18.58 6.04 -9.32
CA VAL A 77 18.53 6.23 -10.78
C VAL A 77 18.43 7.71 -11.13
N ARG A 78 17.48 8.43 -10.53
CA ARG A 78 17.21 9.86 -10.78
C ARG A 78 16.29 10.43 -9.69
N GLY A 79 16.13 11.75 -9.66
CA GLY A 79 15.20 12.39 -8.74
C GLY A 79 14.88 13.84 -9.10
N TRP A 80 13.78 14.32 -8.56
CA TRP A 80 13.28 15.69 -8.73
C TRP A 80 12.48 16.10 -7.49
N ARG A 81 11.83 17.27 -7.56
CA ARG A 81 11.02 17.81 -6.47
C ARG A 81 9.63 18.18 -6.94
N THR A 82 8.67 18.13 -6.00
CA THR A 82 7.38 18.77 -6.18
C THR A 82 7.56 20.30 -6.30
N PRO A 83 6.62 21.02 -6.95
CA PRO A 83 6.77 22.45 -7.20
C PRO A 83 6.75 23.29 -5.91
N ALA A 84 6.10 22.79 -4.87
CA ALA A 84 5.96 23.47 -3.59
C ALA A 84 6.05 22.46 -2.43
N ILE A 85 6.62 22.90 -1.31
CA ILE A 85 6.92 22.05 -0.12
C ILE A 85 6.70 22.75 1.24
N GLU A 86 6.37 24.04 1.22
CA GLU A 86 6.25 24.90 2.40
C GLU A 86 5.05 24.50 3.28
N ASN A 87 3.90 24.22 2.65
CA ASN A 87 2.63 23.98 3.33
C ASN A 87 2.36 22.51 3.64
N GLY A 88 3.19 21.61 3.12
CA GLY A 88 3.13 20.22 3.52
C GLY A 88 3.68 19.23 2.49
N LYS A 89 3.10 18.03 2.52
CA LYS A 89 3.80 16.79 2.18
C LYS A 89 2.93 15.90 1.29
N PRO A 90 3.43 15.43 0.14
CA PRO A 90 2.69 14.49 -0.70
C PRO A 90 2.49 13.15 0.02
N CYS A 91 1.33 12.51 -0.15
CA CYS A 91 0.93 11.34 0.66
C CYS A 91 0.76 10.02 -0.11
N GLY A 92 0.48 10.06 -1.41
CA GLY A 92 0.20 8.88 -2.22
C GLY A 92 0.68 9.08 -3.66
N MET A 93 0.88 7.97 -4.37
CA MET A 93 1.33 7.99 -5.76
C MET A 93 1.03 6.67 -6.45
N THR A 94 0.89 6.74 -7.77
CA THR A 94 0.76 5.57 -8.63
C THR A 94 1.43 5.82 -9.98
N ILE A 95 1.59 4.77 -10.78
CA ILE A 95 1.99 4.87 -12.19
C ILE A 95 0.74 4.68 -13.04
N ASP A 96 0.43 5.65 -13.89
CA ASP A 96 -0.70 5.54 -14.81
C ASP A 96 -0.40 4.60 -15.99
N GLN A 97 -1.43 4.29 -16.79
CA GLN A 97 -1.31 3.41 -17.95
C GLN A 97 -0.34 3.92 -19.03
N ASP A 98 -0.10 5.24 -19.08
CA ASP A 98 0.83 5.90 -20.00
C ASP A 98 2.27 5.89 -19.47
N GLY A 99 2.49 5.39 -18.25
CA GLY A 99 3.77 5.32 -17.57
C GLY A 99 4.13 6.57 -16.77
N ASN A 100 3.22 7.55 -16.64
CA ASN A 100 3.48 8.74 -15.85
C ASN A 100 3.36 8.45 -14.36
N LEU A 101 4.21 9.11 -13.57
CA LEU A 101 4.04 9.16 -12.13
C LEU A 101 2.93 10.16 -11.78
N VAL A 102 1.92 9.70 -11.05
CA VAL A 102 0.82 10.50 -10.55
C VAL A 102 1.00 10.66 -9.04
N VAL A 103 0.94 11.88 -8.52
CA VAL A 103 1.27 12.19 -7.13
C VAL A 103 0.16 12.98 -6.46
N ALA A 104 -0.34 12.49 -5.32
CA ALA A 104 -1.25 13.23 -4.46
C ALA A 104 -0.48 14.27 -3.62
N ASP A 105 -0.53 15.54 -4.03
CA ASP A 105 0.13 16.68 -3.38
C ASP A 105 -0.76 17.27 -2.28
N THR A 106 -0.94 16.49 -1.21
CA THR A 106 -1.96 16.62 -0.17
C THR A 106 -2.25 18.02 0.34
N HIS A 107 -1.21 18.82 0.64
CA HIS A 107 -1.38 20.13 1.29
C HIS A 107 -1.45 21.28 0.28
N TYR A 108 -1.36 20.95 -1.00
CA TYR A 108 -1.58 21.86 -2.12
C TYR A 108 -2.83 21.46 -2.91
N PHE A 109 -3.65 20.56 -2.35
CA PHE A 109 -5.00 20.25 -2.81
C PHE A 109 -5.03 19.83 -4.29
N ARG A 110 -4.03 19.10 -4.77
CA ARG A 110 -3.89 18.78 -6.20
C ARG A 110 -3.26 17.42 -6.45
N VAL A 111 -3.54 16.88 -7.63
CA VAL A 111 -2.86 15.72 -8.21
C VAL A 111 -1.89 16.20 -9.29
N LEU A 112 -0.61 15.85 -9.15
CA LEU A 112 0.45 16.19 -10.10
C LEU A 112 0.80 15.01 -10.99
N PHE A 113 1.23 15.29 -12.22
CA PHE A 113 1.61 14.28 -13.21
C PHE A 113 3.04 14.53 -13.69
N TYR A 114 3.86 13.50 -13.73
CA TYR A 114 5.24 13.57 -14.21
C TYR A 114 5.52 12.49 -15.24
N THR A 115 6.28 12.83 -16.28
CA THR A 115 6.86 11.79 -17.15
C THR A 115 7.81 10.89 -16.35
N PRO A 116 8.17 9.69 -16.84
CA PRO A 116 9.15 8.82 -16.18
C PRO A 116 10.52 9.49 -15.89
N GLU A 117 10.86 10.52 -16.66
CA GLU A 117 12.08 11.33 -16.53
C GLU A 117 11.95 12.47 -15.50
N GLY A 118 10.75 12.69 -14.95
CA GLY A 118 10.50 13.70 -13.93
C GLY A 118 10.07 15.07 -14.46
N LYS A 119 9.68 15.18 -15.73
CA LYS A 119 9.10 16.43 -16.26
C LYS A 119 7.65 16.57 -15.80
N LEU A 120 7.32 17.67 -15.13
CA LEU A 120 5.95 18.00 -14.73
C LEU A 120 5.06 18.27 -15.97
N LEU A 121 3.88 17.67 -15.97
CA LEU A 121 2.81 17.89 -16.96
C LEU A 121 1.77 18.81 -16.34
N GLU A 122 2.02 20.12 -16.37
CA GLU A 122 1.21 21.11 -15.65
C GLU A 122 -0.25 21.14 -16.13
N ASP A 123 -0.46 20.98 -17.43
CA ASP A 123 -1.76 20.93 -18.11
C ASP A 123 -2.64 19.74 -17.70
N ARG A 124 -2.03 18.72 -17.08
CA ARG A 124 -2.70 17.52 -16.58
C ARG A 124 -3.13 17.63 -15.11
N THR A 125 -2.68 18.66 -14.39
CA THR A 125 -2.92 18.80 -12.95
C THR A 125 -4.42 18.82 -12.64
N ILE A 126 -4.85 18.02 -11.65
CA ILE A 126 -6.24 18.00 -11.18
C ILE A 126 -6.31 18.73 -9.84
N GLY A 127 -7.27 19.66 -9.69
CA GLY A 127 -7.48 20.41 -8.46
C GLY A 127 -6.58 21.65 -8.33
N GLY A 128 -6.12 21.92 -7.12
CA GLY A 128 -5.35 23.11 -6.73
C GLY A 128 -6.13 24.10 -5.87
N VAL A 129 -7.41 23.84 -5.64
CA VAL A 129 -8.31 24.66 -4.83
C VAL A 129 -8.73 23.89 -3.60
N LYS A 130 -8.53 24.50 -2.43
CA LYS A 130 -9.05 23.96 -1.16
C LYS A 130 -10.57 24.15 -1.13
N GLY A 131 -11.33 23.08 -0.96
CA GLY A 131 -12.78 23.22 -0.81
C GLY A 131 -13.56 21.90 -0.80
N GLN A 132 -14.86 22.02 -1.02
CA GLN A 132 -15.83 20.92 -0.92
C GLN A 132 -16.58 20.68 -2.23
N GLY A 133 -16.45 21.59 -3.20
CA GLY A 133 -17.05 21.48 -4.51
C GLY A 133 -16.46 20.34 -5.34
N GLU A 134 -17.04 20.13 -6.51
CA GLU A 134 -16.58 19.17 -7.51
C GLU A 134 -15.16 19.52 -7.97
N GLY A 135 -14.21 18.60 -7.79
CA GLY A 135 -12.81 18.82 -8.15
C GLY A 135 -12.02 19.74 -7.21
N GLU A 136 -12.63 20.25 -6.15
CA GLU A 136 -11.94 20.88 -5.02
C GLU A 136 -11.51 19.81 -4.02
N PHE A 137 -10.36 20.00 -3.37
CA PHE A 137 -9.81 19.01 -2.44
C PHE A 137 -9.56 19.59 -1.05
N HIS A 138 -9.62 18.75 -0.02
CA HIS A 138 -9.20 19.12 1.33
C HIS A 138 -7.83 18.54 1.72
N PHE A 139 -7.69 17.24 1.92
CA PHE A 139 -6.36 16.65 2.07
C PHE A 139 -6.33 15.33 1.31
N LEU A 140 -5.66 15.33 0.16
CA LEU A 140 -5.55 14.12 -0.66
C LEU A 140 -4.74 13.06 0.09
N THR A 141 -5.15 11.81 -0.01
CA THR A 141 -4.43 10.67 0.56
C THR A 141 -3.70 9.89 -0.50
N ASP A 142 -4.44 9.43 -1.51
CA ASP A 142 -3.91 8.56 -2.55
C ASP A 142 -4.65 8.74 -3.88
N VAL A 143 -4.07 8.16 -4.94
CA VAL A 143 -4.61 8.20 -6.29
C VAL A 143 -4.39 6.87 -7.00
N ALA A 144 -5.44 6.34 -7.64
CA ALA A 144 -5.40 5.14 -8.47
C ALA A 144 -6.08 5.37 -9.83
N GLN A 145 -5.78 4.55 -10.84
CA GLN A 145 -6.36 4.66 -12.18
C GLN A 145 -7.06 3.36 -12.61
N ASP A 146 -8.28 3.46 -13.15
CA ASP A 146 -9.00 2.31 -13.73
C ASP A 146 -8.54 2.00 -15.16
N SER A 147 -9.01 0.87 -15.71
CA SER A 147 -8.67 0.41 -17.06
C SER A 147 -9.11 1.36 -18.19
N LYS A 148 -10.01 2.32 -17.89
CA LYS A 148 -10.50 3.34 -18.82
C LYS A 148 -9.70 4.64 -18.71
N GLY A 149 -8.74 4.71 -17.79
CA GLY A 149 -7.91 5.87 -17.54
C GLY A 149 -8.50 6.89 -16.57
N ASN A 150 -9.61 6.59 -15.90
CA ASN A 150 -10.20 7.49 -14.89
C ASN A 150 -9.40 7.42 -13.60
N TYR A 151 -9.25 8.57 -12.94
CA TYR A 151 -8.52 8.69 -11.69
C TYR A 151 -9.47 8.71 -10.50
N TYR A 152 -9.09 7.99 -9.44
CA TYR A 152 -9.80 7.90 -8.18
C TYR A 152 -8.92 8.49 -7.11
N VAL A 153 -9.39 9.55 -6.45
CA VAL A 153 -8.62 10.33 -5.51
C VAL A 153 -9.27 10.25 -4.15
N GLY A 154 -8.52 9.76 -3.17
CA GLY A 154 -8.95 9.71 -1.77
C GLY A 154 -8.67 11.01 -1.06
N GLU A 155 -9.55 11.36 -0.13
CA GLU A 155 -9.40 12.54 0.70
C GLU A 155 -9.68 12.26 2.16
N TYR A 156 -9.04 13.02 3.03
CA TYR A 156 -9.38 13.05 4.44
C TYR A 156 -9.57 14.45 5.03
N GLY A 157 -10.20 14.50 6.20
CA GLY A 157 -10.49 15.71 6.95
C GLY A 157 -12.00 15.81 7.19
N GLU A 158 -12.60 16.92 6.76
CA GLU A 158 -14.02 17.19 7.03
C GLU A 158 -14.98 16.40 6.14
N HIS A 159 -14.51 15.89 4.99
CA HIS A 159 -15.36 15.29 3.96
C HIS A 159 -15.05 13.84 3.61
N ASP A 160 -14.00 13.24 4.19
CA ASP A 160 -13.52 11.85 4.00
C ASP A 160 -14.23 11.11 2.85
N ARG A 161 -13.79 11.36 1.60
CA ARG A 161 -14.49 10.95 0.37
C ARG A 161 -13.53 10.43 -0.69
N ILE A 162 -14.10 9.77 -1.70
CA ILE A 162 -13.42 9.43 -2.94
C ILE A 162 -14.04 10.26 -4.07
N GLN A 163 -13.21 10.93 -4.86
CA GLN A 163 -13.62 11.62 -6.08
C GLN A 163 -13.08 10.88 -7.31
N LYS A 164 -13.90 10.77 -8.36
CA LYS A 164 -13.55 10.18 -9.65
C LYS A 164 -13.43 11.25 -10.71
N PHE A 165 -12.36 11.20 -11.50
CA PHE A 165 -12.07 12.11 -12.61
C PHE A 165 -11.87 11.33 -13.89
N SER A 166 -12.21 11.93 -15.04
CA SER A 166 -11.88 11.37 -16.34
C SER A 166 -10.36 11.37 -16.55
N ARG A 167 -9.92 10.69 -17.62
CA ARG A 167 -8.52 10.71 -18.07
C ARG A 167 -7.97 12.13 -18.30
N ASP A 168 -8.84 13.06 -18.67
CA ASP A 168 -8.51 14.48 -18.92
C ASP A 168 -8.69 15.35 -17.67
N GLY A 169 -8.93 14.76 -16.50
CA GLY A 169 -9.03 15.48 -15.23
C GLY A 169 -10.39 16.14 -14.96
N LYS A 170 -11.43 15.83 -15.74
CA LYS A 170 -12.79 16.35 -15.50
C LYS A 170 -13.45 15.57 -14.37
N PHE A 171 -14.07 16.24 -13.41
CA PHE A 171 -14.87 15.59 -12.38
C PHE A 171 -15.99 14.74 -13.00
N LEU A 172 -16.20 13.54 -12.46
CA LEU A 172 -17.25 12.61 -12.92
C LEU A 172 -18.27 12.31 -11.82
N LEU A 173 -17.80 11.88 -10.65
CA LEU A 173 -18.64 11.56 -9.50
C LEU A 173 -17.83 11.55 -8.21
N GLN A 174 -18.53 11.51 -7.08
CA GLN A 174 -17.94 11.32 -5.76
C GLN A 174 -18.85 10.48 -4.87
N TRP A 175 -18.27 9.84 -3.88
CA TRP A 175 -19.01 9.12 -2.84
C TRP A 175 -18.21 9.10 -1.53
N GLY A 176 -18.86 8.67 -0.44
CA GLY A 176 -18.26 8.68 0.88
C GLY A 176 -18.88 9.71 1.81
N GLY A 177 -18.04 10.25 2.69
CA GLY A 177 -18.42 11.15 3.77
C GLY A 177 -17.83 10.65 5.09
N HIS A 178 -17.57 11.59 6.01
CA HIS A 178 -17.05 11.27 7.32
C HIS A 178 -18.00 10.38 8.13
N GLY A 179 -17.52 9.23 8.61
CA GLY A 179 -18.28 8.33 9.47
C GLY A 179 -17.79 6.89 9.52
N ARG A 180 -18.45 6.09 10.37
CA ARG A 180 -18.06 4.69 10.64
C ARG A 180 -18.99 3.68 9.97
N GLU A 181 -20.10 4.14 9.41
CA GLU A 181 -21.06 3.30 8.69
C GLU A 181 -20.45 2.78 7.37
N PRO A 182 -20.89 1.62 6.85
CA PRO A 182 -20.48 1.15 5.53
C PRO A 182 -20.75 2.22 4.45
N GLY A 183 -19.79 2.41 3.54
CA GLY A 183 -19.85 3.45 2.51
C GLY A 183 -19.39 4.84 2.97
N LYS A 184 -19.13 5.03 4.27
CA LYS A 184 -18.46 6.21 4.83
C LYS A 184 -17.01 5.91 5.21
N PHE A 185 -16.22 6.94 5.46
CA PHE A 185 -14.80 6.78 5.76
C PHE A 185 -14.39 7.58 6.99
N VAL A 186 -13.34 7.12 7.66
CA VAL A 186 -12.53 7.95 8.56
C VAL A 186 -11.09 7.84 8.10
N ARG A 187 -10.60 8.89 7.44
CA ARG A 187 -9.25 8.96 6.87
C ARG A 187 -8.93 7.77 5.93
N PRO A 188 -9.60 7.65 4.77
CA PRO A 188 -9.24 6.64 3.77
C PRO A 188 -7.80 6.91 3.29
N GLN A 189 -6.90 5.93 3.37
CA GLN A 189 -5.50 6.09 2.98
C GLN A 189 -5.26 5.53 1.59
N GLY A 190 -4.79 4.28 1.49
CA GLY A 190 -4.46 3.65 0.21
C GLY A 190 -5.69 3.30 -0.63
N ILE A 191 -5.55 3.48 -1.94
CA ILE A 191 -6.53 3.10 -2.94
C ILE A 191 -5.84 2.23 -3.98
N THR A 192 -6.44 1.10 -4.31
CA THR A 192 -6.01 0.26 -5.43
C THR A 192 -7.22 -0.19 -6.22
N ILE A 193 -7.00 -0.56 -7.48
CA ILE A 193 -8.04 -0.99 -8.40
C ILE A 193 -7.70 -2.38 -8.90
N ASP A 194 -8.67 -3.29 -8.84
CA ASP A 194 -8.49 -4.63 -9.37
C ASP A 194 -8.82 -4.73 -10.86
N ARG A 195 -8.68 -5.93 -11.42
CA ARG A 195 -8.87 -6.18 -12.86
C ARG A 195 -10.32 -6.04 -13.32
N GLU A 196 -11.26 -6.04 -12.39
CA GLU A 196 -12.68 -5.83 -12.66
C GLU A 196 -13.08 -4.34 -12.50
N ASP A 197 -12.10 -3.43 -12.39
CA ASP A 197 -12.29 -2.01 -12.09
C ASP A 197 -13.07 -1.77 -10.78
N ARG A 198 -12.90 -2.64 -9.77
CA ARG A 198 -13.41 -2.40 -8.42
C ARG A 198 -12.38 -1.62 -7.62
N ILE A 199 -12.86 -0.67 -6.82
CA ILE A 199 -12.05 0.27 -6.06
C ILE A 199 -11.93 -0.25 -4.63
N TRP A 200 -10.72 -0.59 -4.22
CA TRP A 200 -10.42 -1.06 -2.88
C TRP A 200 -9.80 0.09 -2.08
N VAL A 201 -10.41 0.39 -0.94
CA VAL A 201 -10.02 1.51 -0.08
C VAL A 201 -9.64 0.99 1.29
N ALA A 202 -8.43 1.32 1.74
CA ALA A 202 -8.01 1.15 3.12
C ALA A 202 -8.60 2.27 3.98
N ASP A 203 -9.69 2.00 4.68
CA ASP A 203 -10.39 2.94 5.57
C ASP A 203 -9.69 2.97 6.94
N ALA A 204 -8.60 3.74 7.00
CA ALA A 204 -7.53 3.53 7.96
C ALA A 204 -7.98 3.68 9.43
N CYS A 205 -8.73 4.73 9.76
CA CYS A 205 -9.17 4.95 11.14
C CYS A 205 -10.44 4.16 11.50
N ASN A 206 -11.08 3.49 10.53
CA ASN A 206 -12.12 2.50 10.79
C ASN A 206 -11.58 1.06 10.82
N HIS A 207 -10.28 0.85 10.57
CA HIS A 207 -9.62 -0.46 10.68
C HIS A 207 -10.22 -1.54 9.76
N ARG A 208 -10.62 -1.13 8.55
CA ARG A 208 -11.31 -2.01 7.59
C ARG A 208 -10.89 -1.71 6.16
N VAL A 209 -11.27 -2.62 5.27
CA VAL A 209 -11.20 -2.43 3.82
C VAL A 209 -12.62 -2.35 3.28
N GLN A 210 -12.84 -1.42 2.34
CA GLN A 210 -14.11 -1.28 1.64
C GLN A 210 -13.89 -1.37 0.13
N ILE A 211 -14.79 -2.05 -0.57
CA ILE A 211 -14.70 -2.33 -1.99
C ILE A 211 -15.92 -1.73 -2.68
N PHE A 212 -15.71 -0.95 -3.73
CA PHE A 212 -16.74 -0.25 -4.48
C PHE A 212 -16.68 -0.60 -5.96
N ASP A 213 -17.81 -0.47 -6.67
CA ASP A 213 -17.79 -0.48 -8.13
C ASP A 213 -17.36 0.89 -8.71
N ALA A 214 -17.16 0.93 -10.03
CA ALA A 214 -16.75 2.13 -10.74
C ALA A 214 -17.76 3.29 -10.73
N THR A 215 -18.98 3.07 -10.21
CA THR A 215 -20.04 4.07 -10.00
C THR A 215 -20.17 4.51 -8.54
N GLY A 216 -19.33 3.98 -7.63
CA GLY A 216 -19.30 4.34 -6.23
C GLY A 216 -20.26 3.53 -5.34
N ASN A 217 -20.87 2.46 -5.84
CA ASN A 217 -21.70 1.59 -4.99
C ASN A 217 -20.82 0.68 -4.15
N LEU A 218 -21.14 0.56 -2.87
CA LEU A 218 -20.44 -0.34 -1.96
C LEU A 218 -20.78 -1.80 -2.31
N LEU A 219 -19.75 -2.59 -2.57
CA LEU A 219 -19.86 -4.02 -2.87
C LEU A 219 -19.61 -4.89 -1.64
N LYS A 220 -18.55 -4.57 -0.87
CA LYS A 220 -18.11 -5.41 0.25
C LYS A 220 -17.31 -4.60 1.27
N VAL A 221 -17.39 -5.03 2.52
CA VAL A 221 -16.61 -4.52 3.65
C VAL A 221 -16.08 -5.70 4.44
N TRP A 222 -14.83 -5.63 4.86
CA TRP A 222 -14.24 -6.62 5.76
C TRP A 222 -13.10 -6.01 6.58
N GLY A 223 -12.69 -6.74 7.62
CA GLY A 223 -11.68 -6.30 8.59
C GLY A 223 -12.29 -5.77 9.88
N GLU A 224 -11.56 -5.92 10.97
CA GLU A 224 -11.92 -5.45 12.30
C GLU A 224 -10.68 -4.94 13.04
N HIS A 225 -10.87 -4.06 14.02
CA HIS A 225 -9.75 -3.53 14.79
C HIS A 225 -9.12 -4.57 15.71
N GLY A 226 -7.80 -4.72 15.64
CA GLY A 226 -7.06 -5.52 16.60
C GLY A 226 -5.62 -5.81 16.21
N LYS A 227 -5.01 -6.76 16.91
CA LYS A 227 -3.58 -7.13 16.76
C LYS A 227 -3.37 -8.56 16.28
N HIS A 228 -4.39 -9.40 16.36
CA HIS A 228 -4.30 -10.79 15.89
C HIS A 228 -4.23 -10.83 14.36
N MET A 229 -3.74 -11.95 13.82
CA MET A 229 -3.79 -12.19 12.37
C MET A 229 -5.25 -12.14 11.90
N GLY A 230 -5.51 -11.45 10.79
CA GLY A 230 -6.89 -11.18 10.33
C GLY A 230 -7.46 -9.84 10.80
N GLN A 231 -6.98 -9.32 11.93
CA GLN A 231 -7.38 -8.03 12.45
C GLN A 231 -6.44 -6.93 11.93
N LEU A 232 -6.97 -5.72 11.78
CA LEU A 232 -6.27 -4.58 11.20
C LEU A 232 -6.07 -3.48 12.25
N SER A 233 -4.93 -2.78 12.20
CA SER A 233 -4.74 -1.53 12.93
C SER A 233 -4.11 -0.48 12.02
N TYR A 234 -4.89 0.55 11.68
CA TYR A 234 -4.52 1.60 10.75
C TYR A 234 -3.94 1.04 9.43
N PRO A 235 -4.75 0.34 8.60
CA PRO A 235 -4.32 -0.07 7.27
C PRO A 235 -4.07 1.17 6.41
N TYR A 236 -2.85 1.35 5.91
CA TYR A 236 -2.45 2.53 5.16
C TYR A 236 -2.16 2.22 3.69
N GLY A 237 -1.31 1.23 3.41
CA GLY A 237 -1.04 0.76 2.05
C GLY A 237 -1.85 -0.50 1.73
N ILE A 238 -2.33 -0.61 0.50
CA ILE A 238 -3.06 -1.77 -0.01
C ILE A 238 -2.63 -2.06 -1.45
N GLU A 239 -2.35 -3.33 -1.75
CA GLU A 239 -1.94 -3.79 -3.08
C GLU A 239 -2.60 -5.14 -3.38
N LEU A 240 -2.87 -5.43 -4.66
CA LEU A 240 -3.34 -6.75 -5.10
C LEU A 240 -2.30 -7.41 -5.99
N ASP A 241 -2.27 -8.74 -5.96
CA ASP A 241 -1.60 -9.51 -6.99
C ASP A 241 -2.57 -10.10 -8.02
N ASN A 242 -1.97 -10.81 -8.96
CA ASN A 242 -2.64 -11.37 -10.10
C ASN A 242 -3.35 -12.68 -9.77
N GLU A 243 -3.13 -13.21 -8.57
CA GLU A 243 -3.61 -14.48 -8.05
C GLU A 243 -4.78 -14.29 -7.07
N GLY A 244 -5.20 -13.05 -6.81
CA GLY A 244 -6.30 -12.73 -5.90
C GLY A 244 -5.88 -12.65 -4.43
N HIS A 245 -4.61 -12.31 -4.16
CA HIS A 245 -4.17 -11.92 -2.83
C HIS A 245 -4.18 -10.41 -2.66
N VAL A 246 -4.44 -10.00 -1.42
CA VAL A 246 -4.46 -8.60 -0.98
C VAL A 246 -3.38 -8.42 0.07
N TYR A 247 -2.48 -7.46 -0.13
CA TYR A 247 -1.42 -7.11 0.80
C TYR A 247 -1.76 -5.80 1.48
N ILE A 248 -1.74 -5.77 2.81
CA ILE A 248 -2.06 -4.59 3.60
C ILE A 248 -0.87 -4.21 4.46
N CYS A 249 -0.38 -2.99 4.29
CA CYS A 249 0.62 -2.37 5.16
C CYS A 249 -0.07 -1.66 6.32
N GLU A 250 0.17 -2.14 7.54
CA GLU A 250 -0.44 -1.61 8.75
C GLU A 250 0.50 -0.65 9.47
N PHE A 251 0.09 0.62 9.50
CA PHE A 251 0.78 1.66 10.26
C PHE A 251 0.74 1.38 11.77
N GLY A 252 -0.40 0.89 12.28
CA GLY A 252 -0.64 0.70 13.70
C GLY A 252 0.07 -0.53 14.28
N ASN A 253 0.05 -1.64 13.52
CA ASN A 253 0.64 -2.90 13.95
C ASN A 253 2.10 -3.09 13.50
N ASN A 254 2.65 -2.19 12.67
CA ASN A 254 4.02 -2.27 12.16
C ASN A 254 4.30 -3.60 11.45
N ARG A 255 3.38 -4.02 10.59
CA ARG A 255 3.46 -5.28 9.83
C ARG A 255 2.79 -5.14 8.48
N VAL A 256 3.05 -6.10 7.60
CA VAL A 256 2.29 -6.34 6.37
C VAL A 256 1.56 -7.66 6.51
N GLN A 257 0.27 -7.68 6.19
CA GLN A 257 -0.54 -8.90 6.15
C GLN A 257 -0.94 -9.24 4.72
N LYS A 258 -1.03 -10.52 4.42
CA LYS A 258 -1.55 -11.08 3.17
C LYS A 258 -2.91 -11.71 3.43
N PHE A 259 -3.87 -11.43 2.56
CA PHE A 259 -5.25 -11.91 2.64
C PHE A 259 -5.69 -12.48 1.29
N THR A 260 -6.76 -13.26 1.30
CA THR A 260 -7.58 -13.49 0.11
C THR A 260 -8.38 -12.22 -0.23
N VAL A 261 -8.95 -12.14 -1.44
CA VAL A 261 -9.94 -11.10 -1.78
C VAL A 261 -11.16 -11.09 -0.85
N ASP A 262 -11.43 -12.19 -0.15
CA ASP A 262 -12.56 -12.26 0.76
C ASP A 262 -12.26 -11.77 2.18
N GLY A 263 -11.01 -11.41 2.48
CA GLY A 263 -10.58 -10.93 3.79
C GLY A 263 -10.07 -12.02 4.73
N GLU A 264 -9.94 -13.27 4.24
CA GLU A 264 -9.35 -14.35 5.02
C GLU A 264 -7.82 -14.20 5.11
N PRO A 265 -7.21 -14.22 6.30
CA PRO A 265 -5.78 -13.99 6.45
C PRO A 265 -4.97 -15.23 6.03
N LEU A 266 -3.90 -14.99 5.28
CA LEU A 266 -3.01 -16.02 4.73
C LEU A 266 -1.62 -16.00 5.36
N GLY A 267 -1.16 -14.84 5.81
CA GLY A 267 0.14 -14.71 6.46
C GLY A 267 0.49 -13.27 6.79
N TYR A 268 1.61 -13.06 7.46
CA TYR A 268 2.11 -11.71 7.75
C TYR A 268 3.62 -11.66 7.96
N TRP A 269 4.16 -10.44 7.84
CA TRP A 269 5.56 -10.15 8.09
C TRP A 269 5.77 -8.81 8.80
N GLY A 270 6.78 -8.78 9.67
CA GLY A 270 7.18 -7.59 10.41
C GLY A 270 6.63 -7.55 11.84
N THR A 271 7.33 -6.76 12.65
CA THR A 271 6.97 -6.40 14.04
C THR A 271 7.52 -5.01 14.33
N SER A 272 7.06 -4.36 15.40
CA SER A 272 7.56 -3.04 15.79
C SER A 272 9.05 -3.07 16.15
N GLY A 273 9.84 -2.16 15.58
CA GLY A 273 11.23 -1.99 15.93
C GLY A 273 12.08 -1.29 14.87
N ARG A 274 13.40 -1.38 15.00
CA ARG A 274 14.38 -0.64 14.17
C ARG A 274 15.43 -1.53 13.50
N ARG A 275 15.51 -2.80 13.88
CA ARG A 275 16.43 -3.78 13.25
C ARG A 275 15.88 -4.23 11.90
N GLU A 276 16.72 -4.80 11.06
CA GLU A 276 16.26 -5.51 9.86
C GLU A 276 15.23 -6.58 10.24
N GLY A 277 14.12 -6.67 9.50
CA GLY A 277 13.00 -7.54 9.88
C GLY A 277 11.96 -6.88 10.80
N GLU A 278 12.29 -5.75 11.42
CA GLU A 278 11.38 -4.93 12.21
C GLU A 278 10.97 -3.68 11.41
N LEU A 279 9.76 -3.16 11.65
CA LEU A 279 9.17 -1.99 11.00
C LEU A 279 8.85 -0.91 12.02
N HIS A 280 8.93 0.36 11.61
CA HIS A 280 8.53 1.50 12.41
C HIS A 280 7.65 2.44 11.59
N GLN A 281 6.34 2.33 11.86
CA GLN A 281 5.25 3.09 11.27
C GLN A 281 5.32 3.07 9.73
N PRO A 282 5.30 1.87 9.11
CA PRO A 282 5.37 1.74 7.67
C PRO A 282 4.14 2.37 7.02
N TRP A 283 4.29 2.96 5.84
CA TRP A 283 3.19 3.69 5.19
C TRP A 283 2.69 3.11 3.89
N GLY A 284 3.58 2.58 3.07
CA GLY A 284 3.23 2.07 1.76
C GLY A 284 4.03 0.84 1.44
N LEU A 285 3.58 0.12 0.43
CA LEU A 285 4.28 -1.00 -0.14
C LEU A 285 4.09 -0.95 -1.67
N ALA A 286 5.02 -1.52 -2.42
CA ALA A 286 4.86 -1.73 -3.85
C ALA A 286 5.27 -3.17 -4.19
N ARG A 287 4.65 -3.78 -5.21
CA ARG A 287 4.94 -5.15 -5.62
C ARG A 287 5.62 -5.17 -6.98
N ASP A 288 6.79 -5.79 -7.06
CA ASP A 288 7.51 -5.92 -8.33
C ASP A 288 7.01 -7.09 -9.19
N SER A 289 7.51 -7.16 -10.43
CA SER A 289 7.15 -8.19 -11.40
C SER A 289 7.47 -9.62 -10.95
N GLN A 290 8.35 -9.79 -9.96
CA GLN A 290 8.70 -11.08 -9.37
C GLN A 290 7.84 -11.43 -8.14
N GLY A 291 6.84 -10.62 -7.83
CA GLY A 291 5.94 -10.78 -6.70
C GLY A 291 6.59 -10.46 -5.34
N ARG A 292 7.72 -9.75 -5.31
CA ARG A 292 8.34 -9.31 -4.05
C ARG A 292 7.70 -8.00 -3.62
N LEU A 293 7.57 -7.79 -2.31
CA LEU A 293 7.01 -6.57 -1.73
C LEU A 293 8.14 -5.66 -1.25
N HIS A 294 8.08 -4.39 -1.62
CA HIS A 294 8.98 -3.33 -1.18
C HIS A 294 8.27 -2.45 -0.17
N ILE A 295 8.58 -2.63 1.11
CA ILE A 295 7.88 -1.97 2.21
C ILE A 295 8.59 -0.67 2.57
N LEU A 296 7.84 0.42 2.60
CA LEU A 296 8.32 1.73 3.02
C LEU A 296 8.35 1.80 4.55
N ASP A 297 9.50 1.48 5.14
CA ASP A 297 9.76 1.51 6.58
C ASP A 297 10.07 2.96 7.03
N THR A 298 9.03 3.79 6.95
CA THR A 298 9.04 5.25 7.00
C THR A 298 9.94 5.84 8.09
N TYR A 299 9.75 5.46 9.35
CA TYR A 299 10.48 6.08 10.46
C TYR A 299 11.80 5.36 10.81
N ASN A 300 12.17 4.36 10.01
CA ASN A 300 13.54 3.86 9.92
C ASN A 300 14.26 4.36 8.66
N HIS A 301 13.61 5.20 7.84
CA HIS A 301 14.21 5.90 6.70
C HIS A 301 14.80 4.95 5.64
N ARG A 302 14.13 3.82 5.40
CA ARG A 302 14.62 2.75 4.54
C ARG A 302 13.47 2.02 3.85
N VAL A 303 13.83 1.16 2.91
CA VAL A 303 12.94 0.20 2.27
C VAL A 303 13.40 -1.21 2.65
N GLN A 304 12.44 -2.11 2.89
CA GLN A 304 12.70 -3.53 3.11
C GLN A 304 11.98 -4.35 2.06
N ARG A 305 12.71 -5.16 1.30
CA ARG A 305 12.16 -6.08 0.29
C ARG A 305 11.94 -7.45 0.91
N ILE A 306 10.75 -8.00 0.73
CA ILE A 306 10.34 -9.29 1.29
C ILE A 306 9.61 -10.16 0.26
N ARG A 307 9.45 -11.45 0.59
CA ARG A 307 8.44 -12.33 0.01
C ARG A 307 7.43 -12.73 1.07
N LEU A 308 6.13 -12.77 0.72
CA LEU A 308 5.02 -13.10 1.62
C LEU A 308 3.95 -13.97 0.96
#